data_AF-A0A4Y7RY42-F1
#
_entry.id   AF-A0A4Y7RY42-F1
#
_cell.length_a   1.000
_cell.length_b   1.000
_cell.length_c   1.000
_cell.angle_alpha   90.00
_cell.angle_beta   90.00
_cell.angle_gamma   90.00
#
_symmetry.space_group_name_H-M   'P 1'
#
loop_
_entity.id
_entity.type
_entity.pdbx_description
1 polymer ?
#
loop_
_entity_poly.entity_id
_entity_poly.type
_entity_poly.pdbx_seq_one_letter_code
_entity_poly.pdbx_strand_id
1 'polypeptide(L)'
;MEWDTANITHIARHNISPDELEEAVFDYPGLWERGRTGRYYLLSRTLSGRYIFAVFEYLKSGLARPVTARDMTDTEKRRYERRRGE
;
A
#
# COMPACT_ATOMS: atom_id res chain seq x y z
N MET A 1 8.99 -2.53 -7.83
CA MET A 1 9.26 -1.80 -6.57
C MET A 1 10.71 -2.01 -6.18
N GLU A 2 11.20 -1.30 -5.17
CA GLU A 2 12.51 -1.56 -4.58
C GLU A 2 12.33 -1.97 -3.11
N TRP A 3 13.07 -3.00 -2.73
CA TRP A 3 13.02 -3.63 -1.42
C TRP A 3 14.42 -3.76 -0.84
N ASP A 4 14.55 -3.56 0.46
CA ASP A 4 15.74 -3.79 1.26
C ASP A 4 15.36 -4.50 2.57
N THR A 5 16.34 -5.00 3.32
CA THR A 5 16.05 -5.72 4.57
C THR A 5 15.30 -4.85 5.58
N ALA A 6 15.51 -3.54 5.60
CA ALA A 6 14.90 -2.65 6.57
C ALA A 6 13.41 -2.46 6.29
N ASN A 7 13.03 -2.20 5.03
CA ASN A 7 11.64 -2.01 4.65
C ASN A 7 10.84 -3.33 4.68
N ILE A 8 11.44 -4.46 4.27
CA ILE A 8 10.84 -5.80 4.45
C ILE A 8 10.55 -6.07 5.93
N THR A 9 11.55 -5.86 6.80
CA THR A 9 11.39 -6.08 8.25
C THR A 9 10.37 -5.13 8.86
N HIS A 10 10.27 -3.90 8.36
CA HIS A 10 9.30 -2.93 8.85
C HIS A 10 7.87 -3.35 8.53
N ILE A 11 7.56 -3.73 7.29
CA ILE A 11 6.20 -4.16 6.92
C ILE A 11 5.81 -5.50 7.55
N ALA A 12 6.77 -6.39 7.78
CA ALA A 12 6.52 -7.66 8.45
C ALA A 12 5.98 -7.47 9.88
N ARG A 13 6.32 -6.37 10.56
CA ARG A 13 5.74 -6.01 11.88
C ARG A 13 4.24 -5.71 11.81
N HIS A 14 3.72 -5.44 10.63
CA HIS A 14 2.30 -5.25 10.35
C HIS A 14 1.65 -6.50 9.75
N ASN A 15 2.33 -7.65 9.79
CA ASN A 15 1.86 -8.91 9.25
C ASN A 15 1.50 -8.83 7.75
N ILE A 16 2.36 -8.13 7.00
CA ILE A 16 2.30 -8.01 5.54
C ILE A 16 3.64 -8.47 4.98
N SER A 17 3.59 -9.37 4.00
CA SER A 17 4.75 -9.79 3.22
C SER A 17 4.98 -8.87 2.03
N PRO A 18 6.20 -8.83 1.47
CA PRO A 18 6.47 -8.14 0.22
C PRO A 18 5.52 -8.58 -0.91
N ASP A 19 5.27 -9.90 -1.01
CA ASP A 19 4.39 -10.47 -2.03
C ASP A 19 2.93 -9.99 -1.88
N GLU A 20 2.41 -9.93 -0.65
CA GLU A 20 1.04 -9.44 -0.38
C GLU A 20 0.91 -7.95 -0.73
N LEU A 21 1.96 -7.15 -0.48
CA LEU A 21 1.97 -5.75 -0.91
C LEU A 21 2.08 -5.62 -2.43
N GLU A 22 2.91 -6.45 -3.07
CA GLU A 22 3.04 -6.50 -4.53
C GLU A 22 1.71 -6.82 -5.20
N GLU A 23 1.03 -7.85 -4.72
CA GLU A 23 -0.31 -8.25 -5.16
C GLU A 23 -1.29 -7.07 -5.02
N ALA A 24 -1.33 -6.41 -3.86
CA ALA A 24 -2.20 -5.27 -3.63
C ALA A 24 -1.87 -4.07 -4.54
N VAL A 25 -0.62 -3.93 -4.99
CA VAL A 25 -0.14 -2.83 -5.85
C VAL A 25 -0.42 -3.10 -7.33
N PHE A 26 -0.20 -4.33 -7.81
CA PHE A 26 -0.19 -4.65 -9.23
C PHE A 26 -1.41 -5.43 -9.71
N ASP A 27 -2.00 -6.26 -8.85
CA ASP A 27 -3.07 -7.19 -9.26
C ASP A 27 -4.47 -6.67 -8.94
N TYR A 28 -4.58 -5.62 -8.13
CA TYR A 28 -5.85 -4.96 -7.80
C TYR A 28 -5.84 -3.47 -8.14
N PRO A 29 -6.93 -2.92 -8.71
CA PRO A 29 -7.05 -1.49 -8.99
C PRO A 29 -7.20 -0.70 -7.67
N GLY A 30 -6.06 -0.35 -7.10
CA GLY A 30 -5.96 0.45 -5.90
C GLY A 30 -6.15 1.96 -6.14
N LEU A 31 -6.53 2.66 -5.09
CA LEU A 31 -6.72 4.11 -5.08
C LEU A 31 -5.44 4.79 -4.61
N TRP A 32 -4.74 5.42 -5.55
CA TRP A 32 -3.52 6.17 -5.30
C TRP A 32 -3.82 7.61 -4.90
N GLU A 33 -3.18 8.09 -3.85
CA GLU A 33 -3.31 9.46 -3.38
C GLU A 33 -1.97 10.08 -3.03
N ARG A 34 -1.88 11.40 -3.20
CA ARG A 34 -0.72 12.18 -2.79
C ARG A 34 -0.90 12.64 -1.34
N GLY A 35 0.06 12.31 -0.49
CA GLY A 35 0.15 12.76 0.89
C GLY A 35 0.74 14.15 1.04
N ARG A 36 0.61 14.70 2.26
CA ARG A 36 1.03 16.07 2.61
C ARG A 36 2.52 16.32 2.45
N THR A 37 3.37 15.31 2.66
CA THR A 37 4.83 15.43 2.65
C THR A 37 5.44 14.96 1.32
N GLY A 38 4.69 14.98 0.22
CA GLY A 38 5.17 14.53 -1.09
C GLY A 38 5.28 13.01 -1.26
N ARG A 39 4.96 12.23 -0.22
CA ARG A 39 4.82 10.77 -0.30
C ARG A 39 3.49 10.38 -0.95
N TYR A 40 3.45 9.22 -1.57
CA TYR A 40 2.23 8.65 -2.11
C TYR A 40 1.70 7.59 -1.15
N TYR A 41 0.39 7.40 -1.12
CA TYR A 41 -0.18 6.24 -0.46
C TYR A 41 -1.21 5.55 -1.36
N LEU A 42 -1.30 4.25 -1.18
CA LEU A 42 -2.19 3.35 -1.86
C LEU A 42 -3.21 2.82 -0.86
N LEU A 43 -4.47 2.84 -1.27
CA LEU A 43 -5.53 2.07 -0.65
C LEU A 43 -5.93 0.97 -1.63
N SER A 44 -5.71 -0.30 -1.32
CA SER A 44 -6.03 -1.40 -2.23
C SER A 44 -6.51 -2.65 -1.49
N ARG A 45 -6.75 -3.73 -2.22
CA ARG A 45 -7.10 -5.04 -1.67
C ARG A 45 -6.19 -6.12 -2.21
N THR A 46 -6.01 -7.18 -1.44
CA THR A 46 -5.45 -8.44 -1.91
C THR A 46 -6.56 -9.30 -2.51
N LEU A 47 -6.19 -10.32 -3.28
CA LEU A 47 -7.05 -11.41 -3.76
C LEU A 47 -7.71 -12.15 -2.59
N SER A 48 -7.02 -12.27 -1.46
CA SER A 48 -7.60 -12.81 -0.21
C SER A 48 -8.61 -11.89 0.46
N GLY A 49 -8.81 -10.67 -0.07
CA GLY A 49 -9.80 -9.71 0.39
C GLY A 49 -9.33 -8.79 1.51
N ARG A 50 -8.04 -8.83 1.91
CA ARG A 50 -7.47 -7.92 2.91
C ARG A 50 -7.40 -6.52 2.34
N TYR A 51 -7.75 -5.52 3.15
CA TYR A 51 -7.68 -4.10 2.76
C TYR A 51 -6.34 -3.54 3.20
N ILE A 52 -5.50 -3.17 2.23
CA ILE A 52 -4.13 -2.73 2.47
C ILE A 52 -4.01 -1.22 2.30
N PHE A 53 -3.46 -0.56 3.31
CA PHE A 53 -2.93 0.79 3.22
C PHE A 53 -1.41 0.72 3.12
N ALA A 54 -0.83 1.35 2.10
CA ALA A 54 0.61 1.40 1.91
C ALA A 54 1.09 2.80 1.58
N VAL A 55 2.28 3.16 2.08
CA VAL A 55 2.94 4.44 1.82
C VAL A 55 4.18 4.19 1.01
N PHE A 56 4.39 5.00 -0.01
CA PHE A 56 5.51 4.91 -0.92
C PHE A 56 6.29 6.21 -0.98
N GLU A 57 7.60 6.06 -1.08
CA GLU A 57 8.50 7.10 -1.55
C GLU A 57 8.83 6.85 -3.01
N TYR A 58 8.66 7.88 -3.84
CA TYR A 58 9.04 7.80 -5.24
C TYR A 58 10.55 8.04 -5.35
N LEU A 59 11.26 7.06 -5.92
CA LEU A 59 12.67 7.12 -6.22
C LEU A 59 12.88 7.61 -7.67
N LYS A 60 14.13 7.81 -8.07
CA LYS A 60 14.45 8.10 -9.47
C LYS A 60 14.10 6.90 -10.37
N SER A 61 13.92 7.17 -11.66
CA SER A 61 13.74 6.13 -12.70
C SER A 61 12.47 5.28 -12.60
N GLY A 62 11.37 5.83 -12.06
CA GLY A 62 10.10 5.10 -12.01
C GLY A 62 9.99 4.07 -10.89
N LEU A 63 10.98 4.00 -10.01
CA LEU A 63 10.96 3.09 -8.87
C LEU A 63 10.22 3.71 -7.69
N ALA A 64 9.48 2.88 -6.95
CA ALA A 64 8.85 3.26 -5.70
C ALA A 64 9.32 2.31 -4.60
N ARG A 65 9.67 2.89 -3.44
CA ARG A 65 10.04 2.16 -2.23
C ARG A 65 8.88 2.16 -1.24
N PRO A 66 8.41 1.01 -0.76
CA PRO A 66 7.49 0.93 0.36
C PRO A 66 8.13 1.49 1.63
N VAL A 67 7.48 2.47 2.23
CA VAL A 67 7.88 3.04 3.53
C VAL A 67 7.17 2.30 4.66
N THR A 68 5.88 2.02 4.49
CA THR A 68 5.07 1.22 5.42
C THR A 68 3.90 0.60 4.68
N ALA A 69 3.42 -0.53 5.18
CA ALA A 69 2.18 -1.16 4.77
C ALA A 69 1.50 -1.73 6.00
N ARG A 70 0.18 -1.62 6.07
CA ARG A 70 -0.65 -2.18 7.14
C ARG A 70 -2.08 -2.43 6.65
N ASP A 71 -2.87 -3.12 7.45
CA ASP A 71 -4.31 -3.15 7.23
C ASP A 71 -4.91 -1.73 7.31
N MET A 72 -5.92 -1.48 6.49
CA MET A 72 -6.73 -0.27 6.59
C MET A 72 -7.51 -0.24 7.91
N THR A 73 -7.60 0.95 8.50
CA THR A 73 -8.59 1.24 9.54
C THR A 73 -10.00 1.24 8.96
N ASP A 74 -11.03 1.12 9.80
CA ASP A 74 -12.42 1.13 9.32
C ASP A 74 -12.80 2.43 8.61
N THR A 75 -12.20 3.56 9.02
CA THR A 75 -12.41 4.85 8.35
C THR A 75 -11.79 4.87 6.96
N GLU A 76 -10.61 4.26 6.78
CA GLU A 76 -9.96 4.12 5.48
C GLU A 76 -10.72 3.13 4.58
N LYS A 77 -11.19 1.99 5.11
CA LYS A 77 -12.03 1.03 4.38
C LYS A 77 -13.29 1.69 3.84
N ARG A 78 -14.06 2.34 4.71
CA ARG A 78 -15.28 3.07 4.31
C ARG A 78 -14.98 4.14 3.27
N ARG A 79 -13.84 4.82 3.36
CA ARG A 79 -13.43 5.83 2.37
C ARG A 79 -13.08 5.18 1.03
N TYR A 80 -12.36 4.06 1.06
CA TYR A 80 -11.98 3.29 -0.11
C TYR A 80 -13.22 2.79 -0.86
N GLU A 81 -14.15 2.12 -0.17
CA GLU A 81 -15.40 1.60 -0.73
C GLU A 81 -16.25 2.71 -1.36
N ARG A 82 -16.49 3.81 -0.62
CA ARG A 82 -17.22 4.97 -1.16
C ARG A 82 -16.62 5.55 -2.45
N ARG A 83 -15.30 5.52 -2.60
CA ARG A 83 -14.63 6.03 -3.81
C ARG A 83 -14.60 5.01 -4.95
N ARG A 84 -14.64 3.73 -4.62
CA ARG A 84 -14.75 2.63 -5.60
C ARG A 84 -16.19 2.47 -6.11
N GLY A 85 -17.18 3.01 -5.38
CA GLY A 85 -18.59 2.87 -5.71
C GLY A 85 -19.16 1.50 -5.33
N GLU A 86 -18.49 0.80 -4.41
CA GLU A 86 -18.93 -0.46 -3.78
C GLU A 86 -19.80 -0.16 -2.55
#